data_AF-A0AAD8XB73-F1
#
_entry.id   AF-A0AAD8XB73-F1
#
_cell.length_a   1.000
_cell.length_b   1.000
_cell.length_c   1.000
_cell.angle_alpha   90.00
_cell.angle_beta   90.00
_cell.angle_gamma   90.00
#
_symmetry.space_group_name_H-M   'P 1'
#
loop_
_entity.id
_entity.type
_entity.pdbx_description
1 polymer ?
#
loop_
_entity_poly.entity_id
_entity_poly.type
_entity_poly.pdbx_seq_one_letter_code
_entity_poly.pdbx_strand_id
1 'polypeptide(L)'
;MPLKNPASKSDAETLLEMVVKLDPPARVILDVGAQILELDNIGVAKRWLEMTVDNDKTQAVIFCDEDDHICVVDRKGRIEGFQTSPFATQTDVCLVFLDEAHTRGTDLKLPESYRAAVTLGASLTKDRLVQACMRMRKLGKGQSVVFCVPDEINQKMSSAFDLSNNVLQVDHILEWSIMDTFKDLHRGIWLWANQGRRYQNQKSLWEEAMMDDAKTLSKRHAENFLEEEAQTLETRYKPICQLVSEVAHESDRDQVDGITKRLLQFGGLNPESTSFREEQERELSPEVEQEREVQRPPAAKPARHVIHPDVRAFVSHGVIRRESEGFMPAFKSFAETSAAKEYDVSRIPRGLLVTADFARTIVPLHRGYVSDLFQRSVQWILTSVSKTGRITVATIISPHEAQELLPEIERSSVVSLHIYAARPNLGFRPLDRLDLYVIPHQPVVRTPCHRLVTELNLFSGQLYIKSMDDYRDLRKFLTLDSEDTHMDTTGGLGVDSNDIMDRGSLVQFFKMILMKIRRNCESIDKTHVGRILDQRALDASDLEKEK
;
A
#
# COMPACT_ATOMS: atom_id res chain seq x y z
N MET A 1 32.67 33.83 -6.40
CA MET A 1 32.46 32.43 -6.80
C MET A 1 33.47 32.10 -7.90
N PRO A 2 34.49 31.27 -7.65
CA PRO A 2 35.29 30.75 -8.74
C PRO A 2 34.54 29.59 -9.41
N LEU A 3 34.46 29.64 -10.74
CA LEU A 3 33.94 28.56 -11.57
C LEU A 3 34.81 27.30 -11.36
N LYS A 4 34.18 26.21 -10.88
CA LYS A 4 34.80 24.87 -10.88
C LYS A 4 34.95 24.40 -12.33
N ASN A 5 36.12 23.86 -12.66
CA ASN A 5 36.44 23.26 -13.96
C ASN A 5 35.42 22.16 -14.34
N PRO A 6 35.02 22.04 -15.62
CA PRO A 6 34.02 21.07 -16.09
C PRO A 6 34.55 19.63 -16.26
N ALA A 7 35.56 19.23 -15.47
CA ALA A 7 36.20 17.90 -15.58
C ALA A 7 36.61 17.29 -14.23
N SER A 8 36.01 17.70 -13.12
CA SER A 8 36.11 16.95 -11.85
C SER A 8 34.93 15.97 -11.77
N LYS A 9 35.21 14.67 -11.61
CA LYS A 9 34.19 13.67 -11.26
C LYS A 9 33.44 14.12 -10.00
N SER A 10 32.13 13.86 -9.92
CA SER A 10 31.37 14.18 -8.70
C SER A 10 31.73 13.23 -7.56
N ASP A 11 31.40 13.64 -6.32
CA ASP A 11 31.66 12.81 -5.15
C ASP A 11 30.76 11.55 -5.18
N ALA A 12 29.52 11.70 -5.65
CA ALA A 12 28.61 10.60 -5.94
C ALA A 12 29.17 9.58 -6.94
N GLU A 13 29.76 10.02 -8.06
CA GLU A 13 30.35 9.11 -9.06
C GLU A 13 31.57 8.38 -8.49
N THR A 14 32.39 9.08 -7.70
CA THR A 14 33.57 8.49 -7.05
C THR A 14 33.16 7.42 -6.05
N LEU A 15 32.11 7.67 -5.26
CA LEU A 15 31.54 6.69 -4.34
C LEU A 15 30.99 5.47 -5.09
N LEU A 16 30.20 5.68 -6.14
CA LEU A 16 29.64 4.57 -6.94
C LEU A 16 30.75 3.73 -7.59
N GLU A 17 31.79 4.35 -8.14
CA GLU A 17 32.95 3.64 -8.69
C GLU A 17 33.68 2.82 -7.61
N MET A 18 33.80 3.35 -6.39
CA MET A 18 34.38 2.62 -5.26
C MET A 18 33.51 1.41 -4.91
N VAL A 19 32.20 1.60 -4.76
CA VAL A 19 31.22 0.58 -4.37
C VAL A 19 31.22 -0.59 -5.37
N VAL A 20 31.25 -0.29 -6.67
CA VAL A 20 31.27 -1.31 -7.74
C VAL A 20 32.59 -2.10 -7.75
N LYS A 21 33.71 -1.50 -7.34
CA LYS A 21 35.05 -2.14 -7.32
C LYS A 21 35.33 -2.97 -6.06
N LEU A 22 34.44 -2.93 -5.05
CA LEU A 22 34.61 -3.72 -3.83
C LEU A 22 34.63 -5.22 -4.13
N ASP A 23 35.43 -5.97 -3.36
CA ASP A 23 35.45 -7.43 -3.40
C ASP A 23 35.06 -8.00 -2.02
N PRO A 24 33.95 -8.74 -1.89
CA PRO A 24 32.86 -8.86 -2.87
C PRO A 24 32.12 -7.51 -3.07
N PRO A 25 31.45 -7.31 -4.23
CA PRO A 25 30.76 -6.06 -4.55
C PRO A 25 29.60 -5.80 -3.59
N ALA A 26 29.43 -4.54 -3.20
CA ALA A 26 28.29 -4.15 -2.38
C ALA A 26 27.02 -4.12 -3.24
N ARG A 27 25.94 -4.67 -2.67
CA ARG A 27 24.61 -4.76 -3.29
C ARG A 27 23.63 -3.71 -2.72
N VAL A 28 24.03 -3.06 -1.62
CA VAL A 28 23.24 -2.05 -0.92
C VAL A 28 24.12 -0.85 -0.65
N ILE A 29 23.60 0.36 -0.84
CA ILE A 29 24.21 1.61 -0.39
C ILE A 29 23.27 2.22 0.64
N LEU A 30 23.81 2.54 1.80
CA LEU A 30 23.14 3.23 2.91
C LEU A 30 23.83 4.58 3.08
N ASP A 31 23.25 5.65 2.53
CA ASP A 31 23.84 6.99 2.56
C ASP A 31 23.47 7.76 3.84
N VAL A 32 23.83 7.20 4.98
CA VAL A 32 23.54 7.78 6.31
C VAL A 32 24.33 9.06 6.56
N GLY A 33 25.48 9.19 5.90
CA GLY A 33 26.35 10.35 5.98
C GLY A 33 26.00 11.49 5.04
N ALA A 34 24.91 11.37 4.26
CA ALA A 34 24.49 12.34 3.24
C ALA A 34 25.63 12.78 2.33
N GLN A 35 26.40 11.82 1.83
CA GLN A 35 27.57 12.07 0.98
C GLN A 35 27.19 12.26 -0.49
N ILE A 36 25.99 11.83 -0.90
CA ILE A 36 25.50 11.99 -2.26
C ILE A 36 24.57 13.20 -2.32
N LEU A 37 25.11 14.35 -2.71
CA LEU A 37 24.35 15.61 -2.79
C LEU A 37 24.03 16.02 -4.24
N GLU A 38 24.78 15.51 -5.22
CA GLU A 38 24.67 15.98 -6.61
C GLU A 38 23.63 15.23 -7.45
N LEU A 39 23.12 14.10 -6.94
CA LEU A 39 22.13 13.25 -7.61
C LEU A 39 20.94 13.02 -6.68
N ASP A 40 19.75 13.04 -7.26
CA ASP A 40 18.54 12.53 -6.62
C ASP A 40 18.58 10.99 -6.53
N ASN A 41 17.68 10.41 -5.73
CA ASN A 41 17.67 8.96 -5.48
C ASN A 41 17.56 8.13 -6.76
N ILE A 42 16.76 8.60 -7.72
CA ILE A 42 16.61 7.97 -9.03
C ILE A 42 17.88 8.12 -9.90
N GLY A 43 18.56 9.26 -9.85
CA GLY A 43 19.82 9.51 -10.52
C GLY A 43 20.91 8.58 -10.03
N VAL A 44 21.03 8.41 -8.70
CA VAL A 44 21.95 7.43 -8.09
C VAL A 44 21.61 6.03 -8.56
N ALA A 45 20.34 5.64 -8.51
CA ALA A 45 19.89 4.32 -8.92
C ALA A 45 20.23 4.02 -10.39
N LYS A 46 19.91 4.93 -11.32
CA LYS A 46 20.22 4.76 -12.75
C LYS A 46 21.74 4.68 -12.97
N ARG A 47 22.50 5.59 -12.38
CA ARG A 47 23.95 5.67 -12.57
C ARG A 47 24.65 4.42 -12.03
N TRP A 48 24.24 3.95 -10.85
CA TRP A 48 24.79 2.75 -10.26
C TRP A 48 24.48 1.50 -11.07
N LEU A 49 23.26 1.40 -11.60
CA LEU A 49 22.89 0.32 -12.50
C LEU A 49 23.76 0.33 -13.75
N GLU A 50 23.92 1.47 -14.42
CA GLU A 50 24.79 1.63 -15.61
C GLU A 50 26.23 1.19 -15.37
N MET A 51 26.80 1.52 -14.20
CA MET A 51 28.18 1.16 -13.83
C MET A 51 28.34 -0.34 -13.53
N THR A 52 27.26 -1.06 -13.26
CA THR A 52 27.31 -2.49 -12.92
C THR A 52 27.36 -3.34 -14.20
N VAL A 53 28.46 -4.06 -14.41
CA VAL A 53 28.74 -4.80 -15.67
C VAL A 53 28.04 -6.17 -15.74
N ASP A 54 27.71 -6.79 -14.60
CA ASP A 54 27.04 -8.10 -14.55
C ASP A 54 25.52 -7.97 -14.80
N ASN A 55 25.18 -7.92 -16.10
CA ASN A 55 23.81 -7.78 -16.59
C ASN A 55 22.95 -9.03 -16.38
N ASP A 56 23.53 -10.19 -16.06
CA ASP A 56 22.74 -11.41 -15.84
C ASP A 56 22.27 -11.49 -14.38
N LYS A 57 23.10 -11.04 -13.43
CA LYS A 57 22.78 -11.08 -12.00
C LYS A 57 22.23 -9.78 -11.42
N THR A 58 22.14 -8.71 -12.21
CA THR A 58 21.73 -7.38 -11.73
C THR A 58 20.81 -6.69 -12.72
N GLN A 59 19.50 -6.74 -12.45
CA GLN A 59 18.45 -6.33 -13.37
C GLN A 59 17.83 -4.97 -13.02
N ALA A 60 17.89 -4.57 -11.74
CA ALA A 60 17.21 -3.37 -11.27
C ALA A 60 17.85 -2.77 -10.01
N VAL A 61 17.47 -1.54 -9.67
CA VAL A 61 17.79 -0.87 -8.40
C VAL A 61 16.52 -0.42 -7.72
N ILE A 62 16.39 -0.73 -6.43
CA ILE A 62 15.33 -0.27 -5.54
C ILE A 62 15.78 1.03 -4.88
N PHE A 63 14.92 2.05 -4.87
CA PHE A 63 15.16 3.36 -4.28
C PHE A 63 13.84 3.96 -3.77
N CYS A 64 13.89 5.01 -2.96
CA CYS A 64 12.72 5.79 -2.56
C CYS A 64 12.60 7.04 -3.41
N ASP A 65 11.41 7.32 -3.95
CA ASP A 65 11.16 8.54 -4.74
C ASP A 65 10.88 9.78 -3.87
N GLU A 66 10.59 10.91 -4.49
CA GLU A 66 10.32 12.19 -3.81
C GLU A 66 9.02 12.18 -2.99
N ASP A 67 8.13 11.21 -3.23
CA ASP A 67 6.85 11.05 -2.54
C ASP A 67 6.92 9.93 -1.46
N ASP A 68 8.13 9.57 -1.01
CA ASP A 68 8.42 8.50 -0.05
C ASP A 68 7.93 7.09 -0.47
N HIS A 69 7.70 6.85 -1.77
CA HIS A 69 7.34 5.53 -2.27
C HIS A 69 8.56 4.69 -2.64
N ILE A 70 8.54 3.41 -2.25
CA ILE A 70 9.55 2.45 -2.69
C ILE A 70 9.31 2.10 -4.16
N CYS A 71 10.24 2.52 -5.00
CA CYS A 71 10.23 2.36 -6.44
C CYS A 71 11.40 1.48 -6.90
N VAL A 72 11.29 0.96 -8.11
CA VAL A 72 12.35 0.17 -8.75
C VAL A 72 12.57 0.67 -10.17
N VAL A 73 13.85 0.81 -10.56
CA VAL A 73 14.25 1.14 -11.92
C VAL A 73 14.98 -0.03 -12.57
N ASP A 74 14.52 -0.46 -13.75
CA ASP A 74 15.12 -1.56 -14.51
C ASP A 74 16.22 -1.08 -15.48
N ARG A 75 16.95 -2.03 -16.08
CA ARG A 75 17.97 -1.76 -17.12
C ARG A 75 17.46 -1.02 -18.36
N LYS A 76 16.14 -1.02 -18.60
CA LYS A 76 15.50 -0.30 -19.71
C LYS A 76 15.07 1.11 -19.30
N GLY A 77 15.37 1.52 -18.06
CA GLY A 77 15.00 2.82 -17.51
C GLY A 77 13.52 2.93 -17.13
N ARG A 78 12.78 1.82 -17.07
CA ARG A 78 11.38 1.81 -16.63
C ARG A 78 11.32 1.90 -15.11
N ILE A 79 10.44 2.76 -14.61
CA ILE A 79 10.23 2.99 -13.18
C ILE A 79 8.83 2.49 -12.84
N GLU A 80 8.73 1.70 -11.79
CA GLU A 80 7.46 1.20 -11.27
C GLU A 80 7.53 1.06 -9.75
N GLY A 81 6.36 1.02 -9.10
CA GLY A 81 6.30 0.76 -7.66
C GLY A 81 6.83 -0.63 -7.33
N PHE A 82 7.67 -0.73 -6.31
CA PHE A 82 8.38 -1.97 -5.97
C PHE A 82 7.40 -3.13 -5.73
N GLN A 83 6.30 -2.89 -4.99
CA GLN A 83 5.31 -3.93 -4.67
C GLN A 83 4.54 -4.47 -5.90
N THR A 84 4.36 -3.65 -6.93
CA THR A 84 3.67 -4.05 -8.17
C THR A 84 4.61 -4.66 -9.21
N SER A 85 5.92 -4.49 -9.02
CA SER A 85 6.95 -4.97 -9.90
C SER A 85 7.19 -6.48 -9.76
N PRO A 86 7.71 -7.17 -10.79
CA PRO A 86 8.17 -8.55 -10.66
C PRO A 86 9.33 -8.70 -9.64
N PHE A 87 10.07 -7.61 -9.40
CA PHE A 87 11.23 -7.56 -8.50
C PHE A 87 10.86 -7.65 -7.01
N ALA A 88 9.59 -7.46 -6.64
CA ALA A 88 9.11 -7.66 -5.26
C ALA A 88 9.44 -9.07 -4.71
N THR A 89 9.46 -10.06 -5.60
CA THR A 89 9.75 -11.46 -5.27
C THR A 89 11.19 -11.89 -5.58
N GLN A 90 11.96 -11.03 -6.26
CA GLN A 90 13.30 -11.31 -6.78
C GLN A 90 14.28 -10.23 -6.33
N THR A 91 14.40 -10.03 -5.02
CA THR A 91 15.31 -9.02 -4.46
C THR A 91 16.79 -9.39 -4.67
N ASP A 92 17.09 -10.64 -5.02
CA ASP A 92 18.43 -11.19 -5.29
C ASP A 92 19.08 -10.69 -6.58
N VAL A 93 18.27 -10.19 -7.52
CA VAL A 93 18.75 -9.55 -8.76
C VAL A 93 18.72 -8.02 -8.69
N CYS A 94 18.42 -7.46 -7.51
CA CYS A 94 18.25 -6.03 -7.31
C CYS A 94 19.37 -5.41 -6.45
N LEU A 95 19.84 -4.23 -6.84
CA LEU A 95 20.60 -3.34 -5.96
C LEU A 95 19.63 -2.50 -5.11
N VAL A 96 20.10 -1.95 -4.00
CA VAL A 96 19.27 -1.13 -3.11
C VAL A 96 20.01 0.14 -2.71
N PHE A 97 19.43 1.29 -2.98
CA PHE A 97 19.92 2.58 -2.54
C PHE A 97 18.94 3.20 -1.54
N LEU A 98 19.43 3.56 -0.35
CA LEU A 98 18.68 4.31 0.65
C LEU A 98 19.49 5.54 1.04
N ASP A 99 18.88 6.72 0.90
CA ASP A 99 19.44 7.99 1.34
C ASP A 99 19.34 8.15 2.87
N GLU A 100 19.76 9.31 3.38
CA GLU A 100 19.74 9.64 4.80
C GLU A 100 18.33 9.47 5.42
N ALA A 101 17.30 10.03 4.78
CA ALA A 101 15.92 10.01 5.27
C ALA A 101 15.32 8.60 5.29
N HIS A 102 15.62 7.79 4.27
CA HIS A 102 15.04 6.48 4.05
C HIS A 102 15.85 5.33 4.67
N THR A 103 16.97 5.62 5.33
CA THR A 103 17.68 4.66 6.19
C THR A 103 16.92 4.33 7.49
N ARG A 104 15.87 5.10 7.81
CA ARG A 104 14.89 4.86 8.87
C ARG A 104 13.53 4.46 8.24
N GLY A 105 12.76 3.60 8.92
CA GLY A 105 11.40 3.22 8.49
C GLY A 105 11.29 2.22 7.33
N THR A 106 12.23 2.19 6.38
CA THR A 106 12.16 1.30 5.21
C THR A 106 12.37 -0.18 5.57
N ASP A 107 11.42 -1.05 5.23
CA ASP A 107 11.52 -2.51 5.42
C ASP A 107 11.64 -3.25 4.08
N LEU A 108 12.81 -3.84 3.83
CA LEU A 108 13.11 -4.61 2.63
C LEU A 108 13.67 -5.98 3.01
N LYS A 109 13.14 -7.04 2.39
CA LYS A 109 13.66 -8.40 2.55
C LYS A 109 14.88 -8.63 1.67
N LEU A 110 16.04 -8.36 2.23
CA LEU A 110 17.33 -8.50 1.56
C LEU A 110 17.89 -9.94 1.67
N PRO A 111 18.50 -10.48 0.61
CA PRO A 111 19.16 -11.80 0.64
C PRO A 111 20.30 -11.90 1.65
N GLU A 112 20.63 -13.14 2.06
CA GLU A 112 21.68 -13.40 3.04
C GLU A 112 23.09 -13.06 2.55
N SER A 113 23.35 -13.09 1.25
CA SER A 113 24.66 -12.81 0.66
C SER A 113 24.96 -11.31 0.50
N TYR A 114 24.06 -10.42 0.93
CA TYR A 114 24.17 -9.00 0.63
C TYR A 114 25.20 -8.32 1.52
N ARG A 115 26.03 -7.50 0.89
CA ARG A 115 26.97 -6.57 1.53
C ARG A 115 26.51 -5.14 1.30
N ALA A 116 26.45 -4.33 2.35
CA ALA A 116 26.11 -2.92 2.25
C ALA A 116 27.34 -2.03 2.36
N ALA A 117 27.41 -0.99 1.52
CA ALA A 117 28.30 0.14 1.68
C ALA A 117 27.58 1.23 2.50
N VAL A 118 28.18 1.63 3.61
CA VAL A 118 27.60 2.61 4.55
C VAL A 118 28.45 3.86 4.53
N THR A 119 27.88 5.00 4.14
CA THR A 119 28.62 6.26 4.13
C THR A 119 28.67 6.86 5.54
N LEU A 120 29.76 7.56 5.85
CA LEU A 120 29.90 8.33 7.08
C LEU A 120 29.89 9.82 6.78
N GLY A 121 29.24 10.60 7.64
CA GLY A 121 29.15 12.05 7.54
C GLY A 121 29.43 12.71 8.90
N ALA A 122 29.57 14.02 8.93
CA ALA A 122 29.82 14.76 10.16
C ALA A 122 28.59 14.75 11.08
N SER A 123 28.78 14.72 12.40
CA SER A 123 27.70 14.67 13.40
C SER A 123 26.83 13.40 13.31
N LEU A 124 27.37 12.32 12.74
CA LEU A 124 26.65 11.04 12.65
C LEU A 124 26.65 10.35 14.03
N THR A 125 25.49 10.30 14.66
CA THR A 125 25.31 9.67 15.98
C THR A 125 25.32 8.14 15.88
N LYS A 126 25.67 7.49 16.99
CA LYS A 126 25.63 6.02 17.13
C LYS A 126 24.29 5.43 16.70
N ASP A 127 23.17 6.02 17.15
CA ASP A 127 21.84 5.48 16.88
C ASP A 127 21.50 5.54 15.40
N ARG A 128 21.80 6.66 14.72
CA ARG A 128 21.59 6.80 13.27
C ARG A 128 22.43 5.81 12.48
N LEU A 129 23.71 5.67 12.82
CA LEU A 129 24.62 4.69 12.21
C LEU A 129 24.10 3.25 12.36
N VAL A 130 23.71 2.88 13.59
CA VAL A 130 23.22 1.53 13.91
C VAL A 130 21.87 1.26 13.24
N GLN A 131 20.93 2.21 13.27
CA GLN A 131 19.60 2.06 12.66
C GLN A 131 19.68 1.80 11.15
N ALA A 132 20.57 2.52 10.47
CA ALA A 132 20.85 2.29 9.06
C ALA A 132 21.49 0.92 8.84
N CYS A 133 22.53 0.55 9.60
CA CYS A 133 23.13 -0.78 9.50
C CYS A 133 22.12 -1.91 9.78
N MET A 134 21.15 -1.68 10.66
CA MET A 134 20.07 -2.62 10.98
C MET A 134 19.07 -2.82 9.83
N ARG A 135 19.13 -2.05 8.74
CA ARG A 135 18.44 -2.41 7.48
C ARG A 135 18.95 -3.75 6.95
N MET A 136 20.20 -4.10 7.24
CA MET A 136 20.75 -5.44 7.06
C MET A 136 20.31 -6.35 8.22
N ARG A 137 19.05 -6.80 8.18
CA ARG A 137 18.42 -7.58 9.28
C ARG A 137 19.16 -8.88 9.66
N LYS A 138 19.97 -9.43 8.75
CA LYS A 138 20.78 -10.63 8.97
C LYS A 138 22.28 -10.29 9.09
N LEU A 139 22.63 -9.08 9.53
CA LEU A 139 24.01 -8.67 9.76
C LEU A 139 24.73 -9.66 10.69
N GLY A 140 25.89 -10.15 10.27
CA GLY A 140 26.65 -11.19 10.98
C GLY A 140 26.13 -12.62 10.81
N LYS A 141 25.00 -12.81 10.11
CA LYS A 141 24.41 -14.10 9.72
C LYS A 141 24.30 -14.20 8.20
N GLY A 142 25.42 -13.97 7.52
CA GLY A 142 25.54 -13.90 6.05
C GLY A 142 25.71 -12.48 5.55
N GLN A 143 24.87 -11.54 6.00
CA GLN A 143 24.98 -10.15 5.57
C GLN A 143 26.15 -9.44 6.26
N SER A 144 26.76 -8.50 5.54
CA SER A 144 27.92 -7.73 6.02
C SER A 144 27.81 -6.26 5.63
N VAL A 145 28.62 -5.42 6.28
CA VAL A 145 28.73 -3.99 5.96
C VAL A 145 30.19 -3.63 5.70
N VAL A 146 30.40 -2.57 4.92
CA VAL A 146 31.68 -1.88 4.76
C VAL A 146 31.44 -0.38 4.88
N PHE A 147 32.29 0.29 5.65
CA PHE A 147 32.19 1.73 5.83
C PHE A 147 32.97 2.46 4.75
N CYS A 148 32.30 3.38 4.06
CA CYS A 148 32.89 4.32 3.12
C CYS A 148 33.15 5.62 3.89
N VAL A 149 34.42 5.89 4.18
CA VAL A 149 34.84 7.01 5.02
C VAL A 149 35.40 8.13 4.13
N PRO A 150 34.74 9.30 4.05
CA PRO A 150 35.30 10.46 3.35
C PRO A 150 36.61 10.93 3.97
N ASP A 151 37.49 11.53 3.17
CA ASP A 151 38.81 12.01 3.63
C ASP A 151 38.70 12.99 4.81
N GLU A 152 37.69 13.86 4.81
CA GLU A 152 37.44 14.80 5.91
C GLU A 152 37.15 14.07 7.23
N ILE A 153 36.32 13.04 7.19
CA ILE A 153 35.97 12.24 8.38
C ILE A 153 37.17 11.42 8.83
N ASN A 154 37.92 10.84 7.89
CA ASN A 154 39.13 10.11 8.18
C ASN A 154 40.18 10.99 8.89
N GLN A 155 40.37 12.24 8.42
CA GLN A 155 41.26 13.20 9.08
C GLN A 155 40.79 13.55 10.49
N LYS A 156 39.49 13.79 10.68
CA LYS A 156 38.90 14.08 12.01
C LYS A 156 39.09 12.92 12.98
N MET A 157 38.81 11.69 12.55
CA MET A 157 39.03 10.48 13.37
C MET A 157 40.51 10.28 13.68
N SER A 158 41.38 10.43 12.67
CA SER A 158 42.83 10.28 12.84
C SER A 158 43.39 11.28 13.84
N SER A 159 42.85 12.50 13.87
CA SER A 159 43.24 13.56 14.81
C SER A 159 42.67 13.33 16.21
N ALA A 160 41.49 12.72 16.33
CA ALA A 160 40.85 12.44 17.61
C ALA A 160 41.47 11.26 18.35
N PHE A 161 42.00 10.27 17.62
CA PHE A 161 42.57 9.03 18.16
C PHE A 161 44.10 8.93 18.00
N ASP A 162 44.77 10.01 17.60
CA ASP A 162 46.22 10.07 17.36
C ASP A 162 46.76 8.97 16.44
N LEU A 163 46.02 8.64 15.36
CA LEU A 163 46.30 7.52 14.46
C LEU A 163 47.40 7.81 13.42
N SER A 164 48.48 8.48 13.82
CA SER A 164 49.57 8.92 12.94
C SER A 164 50.18 7.82 12.05
N ASN A 165 50.06 6.53 12.41
CA ASN A 165 50.52 5.37 11.62
C ASN A 165 49.57 4.15 11.64
N ASN A 166 48.41 4.24 12.31
CA ASN A 166 47.49 3.11 12.44
C ASN A 166 46.38 3.16 11.38
N VAL A 167 46.00 1.99 10.84
CA VAL A 167 44.89 1.88 9.91
C VAL A 167 43.58 2.08 10.66
N LEU A 168 42.68 2.91 10.13
CA LEU A 168 41.34 3.12 10.69
C LEU A 168 40.59 1.78 10.74
N GLN A 169 40.17 1.39 11.93
CA GLN A 169 39.40 0.17 12.17
C GLN A 169 37.94 0.50 12.55
N VAL A 170 37.08 -0.53 12.54
CA VAL A 170 35.64 -0.37 12.80
C VAL A 170 35.35 0.07 14.23
N ASP A 171 36.15 -0.36 15.19
CA ASP A 171 36.10 0.09 16.59
C ASP A 171 36.24 1.61 16.72
N HIS A 172 37.17 2.22 15.99
CA HIS A 172 37.37 3.68 15.95
C HIS A 172 36.14 4.41 15.39
N ILE A 173 35.49 3.84 14.36
CA ILE A 173 34.25 4.41 13.78
C ILE A 173 33.12 4.37 14.83
N LEU A 174 32.98 3.24 15.54
CA LEU A 174 31.97 3.10 16.59
C LEU A 174 32.24 4.06 17.75
N GLU A 175 33.49 4.15 18.22
CA GLU A 175 33.88 5.08 19.28
C GLU A 175 33.62 6.53 18.87
N TRP A 176 33.96 6.90 17.63
CA TRP A 176 33.69 8.23 17.11
C TRP A 176 32.19 8.55 17.04
N SER A 177 31.37 7.61 16.58
CA SER A 177 29.89 7.79 16.54
C SER A 177 29.29 7.95 17.95
N ILE A 178 29.87 7.28 18.96
CA ILE A 178 29.50 7.44 20.36
C ILE A 178 29.91 8.81 20.89
N MET A 179 31.12 9.28 20.56
CA MET A 179 31.57 10.63 20.91
C MET A 179 30.67 11.70 20.29
N ASP A 180 30.26 11.53 19.03
CA ASP A 180 29.34 12.45 18.37
C ASP A 180 27.93 12.39 18.98
N THR A 181 27.44 11.22 19.43
CA THR A 181 26.23 11.14 20.28
C THR A 181 26.39 11.95 21.57
N PHE A 182 27.53 11.88 22.27
CA PHE A 182 27.73 12.68 23.47
C PHE A 182 27.76 14.18 23.18
N LYS A 183 28.39 14.60 22.08
CA LYS A 183 28.37 16.00 21.64
C LYS A 183 26.94 16.45 21.32
N ASP A 184 26.18 15.61 20.62
CA ASP A 184 24.78 15.89 20.26
C ASP A 184 23.89 16.03 21.51
N LEU A 185 23.97 15.08 22.45
CA LEU A 185 23.27 15.15 23.73
C LEU A 185 23.67 16.38 24.55
N HIS A 186 24.95 16.74 24.53
CA HIS A 186 25.45 17.95 25.19
C HIS A 186 24.86 19.21 24.56
N ARG A 187 24.70 19.25 23.24
CA ARG A 187 24.00 20.35 22.53
C ARG A 187 22.52 20.40 22.90
N GLY A 188 21.87 19.24 23.04
CA GLY A 188 20.44 19.11 23.37
C GLY A 188 20.07 19.41 24.82
N ILE A 189 21.03 19.50 25.75
CA ILE A 189 20.73 19.67 27.19
C ILE A 189 19.96 20.97 27.49
N TRP A 190 20.19 22.02 26.71
CA TRP A 190 19.49 23.29 26.87
C TRP A 190 18.05 23.23 26.36
N LEU A 191 17.84 22.57 25.23
CA LEU A 191 16.49 22.32 24.72
C LEU A 191 15.69 21.49 25.73
N TRP A 192 16.29 20.41 26.23
CA TRP A 192 15.72 19.60 27.31
C TRP A 192 15.37 20.43 28.54
N ALA A 193 16.26 21.32 28.98
CA ALA A 193 16.01 22.18 30.14
C ALA A 193 14.86 23.17 29.90
N ASN A 194 14.80 23.78 28.71
CA ASN A 194 13.71 24.68 28.33
C ASN A 194 12.38 23.94 28.24
N GLN A 195 12.33 22.78 27.57
CA GLN A 195 11.14 21.92 27.50
C GLN A 195 10.69 21.47 28.90
N GLY A 196 11.64 21.09 29.77
CA GLY A 196 11.35 20.70 31.15
C GLY A 196 10.74 21.83 31.98
N ARG A 197 11.26 23.06 31.85
CA ARG A 197 10.71 24.24 32.53
C ARG A 197 9.33 24.62 31.98
N ARG A 198 9.13 24.56 30.65
CA ARG A 198 7.82 24.75 30.02
C ARG A 198 6.81 23.74 30.55
N TYR A 199 7.19 22.46 30.62
CA TYR A 199 6.35 21.42 31.19
C TYR A 199 6.00 21.67 32.66
N GLN A 200 6.96 22.06 33.51
CA GLN A 200 6.70 22.39 34.92
C GLN A 200 5.69 23.54 35.05
N ASN A 201 5.84 24.61 34.25
CA ASN A 201 4.92 25.73 34.24
C ASN A 201 3.52 25.31 33.78
N GLN A 202 3.42 24.61 32.65
CA GLN A 202 2.16 24.13 32.09
C GLN A 202 1.46 23.13 33.03
N LYS A 203 2.21 22.29 33.73
CA LYS A 203 1.67 21.37 34.73
C LYS A 203 1.04 22.11 35.91
N SER A 204 1.70 23.14 36.44
CA SER A 204 1.14 23.99 37.51
C SER A 204 -0.16 24.66 37.06
N LEU A 205 -0.19 25.21 35.84
CA LEU A 205 -1.41 25.79 35.26
C LEU A 205 -2.52 24.76 35.09
N TRP A 206 -2.17 23.52 34.74
CA TRP A 206 -3.13 22.42 34.62
C TRP A 206 -3.71 22.01 35.97
N GLU A 207 -2.87 21.88 37.01
CA GLU A 207 -3.31 21.59 38.37
C GLU A 207 -4.25 22.68 38.90
N GLU A 208 -3.91 23.95 38.69
CA GLU A 208 -4.79 25.09 39.03
C GLU A 208 -6.14 25.02 38.31
N ALA A 209 -6.14 24.68 37.02
CA ALA A 209 -7.37 24.56 36.24
C ALA A 209 -8.25 23.36 36.65
N MET A 210 -7.66 22.30 37.20
CA MET A 210 -8.36 21.09 37.65
C MET A 210 -8.96 21.21 39.05
N MET A 211 -8.50 22.15 39.89
CA MET A 211 -9.04 22.38 41.24
C MET A 211 -10.50 22.86 41.24
N ASP A 212 -10.98 23.40 40.12
CA ASP A 212 -12.35 23.92 39.97
C ASP A 212 -13.41 22.87 39.57
N ASP A 213 -13.06 21.57 39.50
CA ASP A 213 -13.94 20.43 39.13
C ASP A 213 -14.71 20.62 37.80
N ALA A 214 -14.30 21.62 37.01
CA ALA A 214 -14.92 22.01 35.76
C ALA A 214 -14.37 21.17 34.61
N LYS A 215 -15.24 20.43 33.92
CA LYS A 215 -14.91 19.65 32.71
C LYS A 215 -14.49 20.49 31.50
N THR A 216 -14.43 21.81 31.64
CA THR A 216 -14.19 22.77 30.56
C THR A 216 -13.19 23.82 31.01
N LEU A 217 -12.10 23.95 30.25
CA LEU A 217 -11.07 24.96 30.48
C LEU A 217 -11.66 26.38 30.28
N SER A 218 -11.52 27.25 31.28
CA SER A 218 -11.97 28.65 31.15
C SER A 218 -11.11 29.41 30.12
N LYS A 219 -11.66 30.44 29.48
CA LYS A 219 -10.91 31.29 28.54
C LYS A 219 -9.63 31.88 29.18
N ARG A 220 -9.72 32.31 30.44
CA ARG A 220 -8.58 32.82 31.22
C ARG A 220 -7.51 31.77 31.42
N HIS A 221 -7.90 30.53 31.76
CA HIS A 221 -6.95 29.43 31.88
C HIS A 221 -6.30 29.12 30.52
N ALA A 222 -7.07 29.09 29.43
CA ALA A 222 -6.54 28.90 28.08
C ALA A 222 -5.53 29.99 27.67
N GLU A 223 -5.82 31.25 27.98
CA GLU A 223 -4.92 32.38 27.71
C GLU A 223 -3.58 32.26 28.47
N ASN A 224 -3.60 31.71 29.69
CA ASN A 224 -2.37 31.49 30.48
C ASN A 224 -1.48 30.37 29.91
N PHE A 225 -2.02 29.45 29.10
CA PHE A 225 -1.23 28.41 28.41
C PHE A 225 -0.53 28.93 27.15
N LEU A 226 -0.82 30.15 26.70
CA LEU A 226 -0.22 30.70 25.48
C LEU A 226 1.24 31.12 25.74
N GLU A 227 2.11 30.79 24.79
CA GLU A 227 3.50 31.23 24.75
C GLU A 227 3.67 32.26 23.62
N GLU A 228 4.62 33.18 23.76
CA GLU A 228 4.95 34.12 22.67
C GLU A 228 5.58 33.35 21.50
N GLU A 229 4.83 33.22 20.40
CA GLU A 229 5.29 32.52 19.18
C GLU A 229 6.39 33.29 18.44
N ALA A 230 6.41 34.62 18.55
CA ALA A 230 7.35 35.49 17.85
C ALA A 230 8.18 36.32 18.83
N GLN A 231 9.50 36.14 18.77
CA GLN A 231 10.46 36.99 19.50
C GLN A 231 10.98 38.11 18.60
N THR A 232 11.27 39.27 19.21
CA THR A 232 11.90 40.38 18.47
C THR A 232 13.34 40.04 18.07
N LEU A 233 13.84 40.65 16.98
CA LEU A 233 15.25 40.52 16.58
C LEU A 233 16.20 40.96 17.71
N GLU A 234 15.85 41.99 18.47
CA GLU A 234 16.67 42.43 19.60
C GLU A 234 16.73 41.37 20.70
N THR A 235 15.60 40.76 21.06
CA THR A 235 15.55 39.67 22.04
C THR A 235 16.40 38.46 21.62
N ARG A 236 16.40 38.12 20.32
CA ARG A 236 17.11 36.94 19.79
C ARG A 236 18.62 37.15 19.60
N TYR A 237 19.04 38.37 19.23
CA TYR A 237 20.41 38.65 18.79
C TYR A 237 21.22 39.56 19.72
N LYS A 238 20.61 40.13 20.77
CA LYS A 238 21.37 40.94 21.73
C LYS A 238 22.41 40.08 22.45
N PRO A 239 23.68 40.49 22.52
CA PRO A 239 24.71 39.74 23.25
C PRO A 239 24.32 39.58 24.72
N ILE A 240 24.02 38.35 25.12
CA ILE A 240 23.65 38.03 26.50
C ILE A 240 24.93 37.99 27.34
N CYS A 241 25.35 39.14 27.86
CA CYS A 241 26.45 39.22 28.84
C CYS A 241 25.97 39.02 30.30
N GLN A 242 24.67 38.83 30.55
CA GLN A 242 24.08 39.02 31.88
C GLN A 242 23.50 37.77 32.56
N LEU A 243 23.28 36.65 31.87
CA LEU A 243 22.65 35.47 32.50
C LEU A 243 23.52 34.73 33.52
N VAL A 244 24.83 35.00 33.58
CA VAL A 244 25.68 34.47 34.66
C VAL A 244 25.43 35.22 35.97
N SER A 245 24.91 36.46 35.92
CA SER A 245 24.71 37.29 37.11
C SER A 245 23.33 37.12 37.75
N GLU A 246 22.28 36.88 36.96
CA GLU A 246 20.91 36.75 37.51
C GLU A 246 20.68 35.39 38.18
N VAL A 247 21.26 34.31 37.65
CA VAL A 247 21.24 32.99 38.32
C VAL A 247 22.11 32.99 39.58
N ALA A 248 23.08 33.91 39.68
CA ALA A 248 23.91 34.11 40.87
C ALA A 248 23.29 35.04 41.93
N HIS A 249 22.30 35.87 41.57
CA HIS A 249 21.65 36.80 42.50
C HIS A 249 20.32 36.30 43.10
N GLU A 250 19.79 35.16 42.65
CA GLU A 250 18.75 34.40 43.36
C GLU A 250 19.34 33.32 44.28
N SER A 251 20.55 33.53 44.80
CA SER A 251 21.10 32.74 45.89
C SER A 251 20.49 33.16 47.24
N ASP A 252 19.17 33.09 47.36
CA ASP A 252 18.49 33.13 48.65
C ASP A 252 17.13 32.42 48.60
N ARG A 253 17.19 31.08 48.49
CA ARG A 253 16.30 30.11 49.18
C ARG A 253 16.68 28.68 48.77
N ASP A 254 16.72 27.81 49.77
CA ASP A 254 17.01 26.39 49.65
C ASP A 254 16.31 25.70 48.47
N GLN A 255 17.09 24.92 47.71
CA GLN A 255 16.75 24.07 46.55
C GLN A 255 16.87 24.71 45.17
N VAL A 256 18.09 24.72 44.63
CA VAL A 256 18.32 24.74 43.17
C VAL A 256 17.46 23.64 42.54
N ASP A 257 16.58 24.03 41.60
CA ASP A 257 15.72 23.11 40.85
C ASP A 257 16.54 21.98 40.18
N GLY A 258 15.93 20.80 40.06
CA GLY A 258 16.55 19.61 39.52
C GLY A 258 17.10 19.81 38.10
N ILE A 259 16.44 20.63 37.28
CA ILE A 259 16.88 20.96 35.92
C ILE A 259 18.19 21.75 35.96
N THR A 260 18.28 22.77 36.80
CA THR A 260 19.48 23.60 36.97
C THR A 260 20.64 22.79 37.54
N LYS A 261 20.40 21.89 38.50
CA LYS A 261 21.41 20.95 39.00
C LYS A 261 21.96 20.05 37.88
N ARG A 262 21.09 19.55 37.00
CA ARG A 262 21.49 18.69 35.87
C ARG A 262 22.30 19.47 34.84
N LEU A 263 21.92 20.71 34.51
CA LEU A 263 22.71 21.59 33.62
C LEU A 263 24.14 21.80 34.14
N LEU A 264 24.29 22.05 35.45
CA LEU A 264 25.60 22.25 36.07
C LEU A 264 26.49 20.99 36.00
N GLN A 265 25.90 19.78 36.07
CA GLN A 265 26.64 18.52 35.92
C GLN A 265 27.23 18.32 34.52
N PHE A 266 26.65 18.93 33.48
CA PHE A 266 27.08 18.78 32.08
C PHE A 266 28.02 19.90 31.59
N GLY A 267 28.59 20.72 32.48
CA GLY A 267 29.64 21.68 32.11
C GLY A 267 29.21 23.16 32.07
N GLY A 268 28.08 23.50 32.71
CA GLY A 268 27.74 24.88 33.03
C GLY A 268 27.05 25.69 31.92
N LEU A 269 26.65 26.92 32.28
CA LEU A 269 25.87 27.82 31.43
C LEU A 269 26.77 28.41 30.33
N ASN A 270 26.89 27.76 29.17
CA ASN A 270 27.53 28.38 28.01
C ASN A 270 26.45 29.02 27.12
N PRO A 271 26.19 30.35 27.21
CA PRO A 271 25.07 31.01 26.54
C PRO A 271 25.21 31.08 25.01
N GLU A 272 26.39 30.79 24.45
CA GLU A 272 26.57 30.72 22.99
C GLU A 272 25.81 29.55 22.34
N SER A 273 25.33 28.56 23.12
CA SER A 273 24.57 27.43 22.59
C SER A 273 23.06 27.61 22.58
N THR A 274 22.50 28.66 23.21
CA THR A 274 21.05 28.78 23.44
C THR A 274 20.31 29.62 22.40
N SER A 275 20.90 30.71 21.89
CA SER A 275 20.16 31.68 21.06
C SER A 275 20.00 31.29 19.59
N PHE A 276 20.91 30.47 19.06
CA PHE A 276 20.93 30.11 17.63
C PHE A 276 20.31 28.74 17.31
N ARG A 277 19.87 28.00 18.34
CA ARG A 277 19.55 26.56 18.23
C ARG A 277 18.14 26.19 18.66
N GLU A 278 17.24 27.16 18.76
CA GLU A 278 15.85 26.92 18.42
C GLU A 278 15.76 26.71 16.89
N GLU A 279 16.42 25.67 16.38
CA GLU A 279 15.91 25.01 15.20
C GLU A 279 14.58 24.44 15.67
N GLN A 280 13.50 25.14 15.34
CA GLN A 280 12.15 24.66 15.56
C GLN A 280 12.12 23.23 15.03
N GLU A 281 11.86 22.28 15.94
CA GLU A 281 11.56 20.90 15.61
C GLU A 281 10.38 20.90 14.64
N ARG A 282 10.70 20.92 13.35
CA ARG A 282 9.79 20.53 12.28
C ARG A 282 10.29 19.23 11.69
N GLU A 283 10.61 18.29 12.56
CA GLU A 283 10.71 16.87 12.22
C GLU A 283 9.60 16.10 12.94
N LEU A 284 8.35 16.53 12.74
CA LEU A 284 7.31 15.53 12.61
C LEU A 284 7.48 14.95 11.20
N SER A 285 8.45 14.06 11.03
CA SER A 285 8.38 13.05 9.97
C SER A 285 7.19 12.18 10.35
N PRO A 286 6.01 12.32 9.72
CA PRO A 286 4.88 11.50 10.07
C PRO A 286 5.26 10.08 9.67
N GLU A 287 5.71 9.26 10.63
CA GLU A 287 5.89 7.84 10.43
C GLU A 287 4.48 7.26 10.23
N VAL A 288 4.02 7.23 8.97
CA VAL A 288 2.74 6.60 8.61
C VAL A 288 2.97 5.09 8.55
N GLU A 289 2.95 4.45 9.72
CA GLU A 289 2.87 2.99 9.80
C GLU A 289 1.47 2.54 9.34
N GLN A 290 1.36 2.02 8.12
CA GLN A 290 0.13 1.40 7.63
C GLN A 290 0.01 -0.03 8.17
N GLU A 291 -0.61 -0.19 9.34
CA GLU A 291 -1.01 -1.51 9.83
C GLU A 291 -2.30 -1.97 9.14
N ARG A 292 -2.22 -3.09 8.41
CA ARG A 292 -3.38 -3.70 7.75
C ARG A 292 -4.15 -4.58 8.73
N GLU A 293 -5.21 -4.05 9.33
CA GLU A 293 -6.15 -4.87 10.08
C GLU A 293 -7.08 -5.66 9.15
N VAL A 294 -6.99 -6.99 9.21
CA VAL A 294 -7.91 -7.88 8.47
C VAL A 294 -9.21 -8.03 9.27
N GLN A 295 -10.21 -7.21 8.94
CA GLN A 295 -11.56 -7.38 9.49
C GLN A 295 -12.17 -8.68 9.00
N ARG A 296 -12.30 -9.66 9.91
CA ARG A 296 -12.95 -10.93 9.61
C ARG A 296 -14.47 -10.80 9.75
N PRO A 297 -15.27 -11.53 8.96
CA PRO A 297 -16.72 -11.59 9.16
C PRO A 297 -17.07 -12.03 10.59
N PRO A 298 -18.20 -11.57 11.15
CA PRO A 298 -18.66 -11.98 12.46
C PRO A 298 -18.92 -13.49 12.50
N ALA A 299 -18.80 -14.09 13.69
CA ALA A 299 -19.01 -15.53 13.87
C ALA A 299 -20.43 -15.93 13.48
N ALA A 300 -20.57 -16.90 12.57
CA ALA A 300 -21.84 -17.40 12.09
C ALA A 300 -21.87 -18.93 12.06
N LYS A 301 -23.07 -19.51 12.21
CA LYS A 301 -23.27 -20.96 12.11
C LYS A 301 -23.37 -21.36 10.63
N PRO A 302 -22.53 -22.28 10.13
CA PRO A 302 -22.58 -22.71 8.73
C PRO A 302 -23.90 -23.44 8.44
N ALA A 303 -24.46 -23.22 7.24
CA ALA A 303 -25.59 -23.99 6.76
C ALA A 303 -25.15 -25.44 6.48
N ARG A 304 -26.04 -26.40 6.71
CA ARG A 304 -25.77 -27.80 6.34
C ARG A 304 -25.88 -27.95 4.84
N HIS A 305 -24.84 -28.52 4.23
CA HIS A 305 -24.83 -28.77 2.80
C HIS A 305 -25.83 -29.86 2.42
N VAL A 306 -26.59 -29.64 1.35
CA VAL A 306 -27.57 -30.59 0.82
C VAL A 306 -27.60 -30.53 -0.70
N ILE A 307 -27.34 -31.65 -1.35
CA ILE A 307 -27.46 -31.78 -2.81
C ILE A 307 -28.92 -32.05 -3.15
N HIS A 308 -29.55 -31.11 -3.84
CA HIS A 308 -30.96 -31.27 -4.23
C HIS A 308 -31.12 -32.38 -5.30
N PRO A 309 -32.18 -33.21 -5.24
CA PRO A 309 -32.41 -34.28 -6.22
C PRO A 309 -32.44 -33.78 -7.67
N ASP A 310 -32.99 -32.58 -7.91
CA ASP A 310 -33.02 -31.98 -9.25
C ASP A 310 -31.62 -31.58 -9.77
N VAL A 311 -30.64 -31.34 -8.89
CA VAL A 311 -29.25 -31.09 -9.27
C VAL A 311 -28.60 -32.39 -9.77
N ARG A 312 -28.81 -33.51 -9.06
CA ARG A 312 -28.39 -34.85 -9.57
C ARG A 312 -29.09 -35.20 -10.88
N ALA A 313 -30.40 -34.92 -10.97
CA ALA A 313 -31.16 -35.15 -12.19
C ALA A 313 -30.62 -34.32 -13.36
N PHE A 314 -30.21 -33.07 -13.12
CA PHE A 314 -29.56 -32.22 -14.11
C PHE A 314 -28.22 -32.78 -14.56
N VAL A 315 -27.35 -33.24 -13.65
CA VAL A 315 -26.07 -33.89 -14.03
C VAL A 315 -26.30 -35.14 -14.89
N SER A 316 -27.33 -35.92 -14.58
CA SER A 316 -27.67 -37.16 -15.29
C SER A 316 -28.32 -36.94 -16.66
N HIS A 317 -29.23 -35.95 -16.79
CA HIS A 317 -30.07 -35.79 -17.98
C HIS A 317 -29.80 -34.50 -18.78
N GLY A 318 -29.07 -33.54 -18.21
CA GLY A 318 -28.78 -32.24 -18.81
C GLY A 318 -29.97 -31.27 -18.88
N VAL A 319 -31.10 -31.57 -18.23
CA VAL A 319 -32.32 -30.76 -18.30
C VAL A 319 -32.75 -30.29 -16.91
N ILE A 320 -33.02 -28.98 -16.78
CA ILE A 320 -33.55 -28.38 -15.54
C ILE A 320 -35.08 -28.37 -15.60
N ARG A 321 -35.73 -28.84 -14.53
CA ARG A 321 -37.18 -28.74 -14.36
C ARG A 321 -37.58 -27.28 -14.07
N ARG A 322 -38.59 -26.76 -14.76
CA ARG A 322 -39.02 -25.35 -14.67
C ARG A 322 -39.47 -24.92 -13.26
N GLU A 323 -39.90 -25.86 -12.42
CA GLU A 323 -40.42 -25.62 -11.06
C GLU A 323 -39.51 -26.20 -9.97
N SER A 324 -38.24 -26.48 -10.27
CA SER A 324 -37.30 -27.04 -9.29
C SER A 324 -36.95 -26.01 -8.22
N GLU A 325 -37.18 -26.35 -6.95
CA GLU A 325 -36.71 -25.55 -5.79
C GLU A 325 -35.18 -25.59 -5.63
N GLY A 326 -34.50 -26.54 -6.27
CA GLY A 326 -33.03 -26.69 -6.23
C GLY A 326 -32.25 -25.63 -7.02
N PHE A 327 -32.90 -24.87 -7.90
CA PHE A 327 -32.26 -23.85 -8.73
C PHE A 327 -32.96 -22.50 -8.57
N MET A 328 -32.20 -21.41 -8.64
CA MET A 328 -32.74 -20.06 -8.70
C MET A 328 -31.93 -19.18 -9.64
N PRO A 329 -32.50 -18.09 -10.18
CA PRO A 329 -31.74 -17.09 -10.92
C PRO A 329 -30.59 -16.54 -10.07
N ALA A 330 -29.41 -16.40 -10.65
CA ALA A 330 -28.20 -16.02 -9.93
C ALA A 330 -28.37 -14.70 -9.16
N PHE A 331 -28.87 -13.65 -9.81
CA PHE A 331 -29.08 -12.35 -9.15
C PHE A 331 -30.12 -12.38 -8.03
N LYS A 332 -31.04 -13.36 -8.02
CA LYS A 332 -31.99 -13.54 -6.92
C LYS A 332 -31.29 -13.97 -5.63
N SER A 333 -30.09 -14.57 -5.69
CA SER A 333 -29.30 -14.91 -4.50
C SER A 333 -28.84 -13.66 -3.73
N PHE A 334 -28.86 -12.48 -4.37
CA PHE A 334 -28.54 -11.21 -3.71
C PHE A 334 -29.74 -10.58 -2.99
N ALA A 335 -30.93 -11.19 -2.99
CA ALA A 335 -32.11 -10.63 -2.32
C ALA A 335 -31.91 -10.32 -0.83
N GLU A 336 -31.01 -11.04 -0.14
CA GLU A 336 -30.66 -10.84 1.27
C GLU A 336 -29.38 -10.00 1.47
N THR A 337 -28.94 -9.26 0.46
CA THR A 337 -27.73 -8.40 0.53
C THR A 337 -28.11 -6.93 0.66
N SER A 338 -27.14 -6.09 1.04
CA SER A 338 -27.34 -4.64 1.07
C SER A 338 -27.65 -4.06 -0.31
N ALA A 339 -27.12 -4.67 -1.38
CA ALA A 339 -27.37 -4.25 -2.76
C ALA A 339 -28.86 -4.35 -3.13
N ALA A 340 -29.61 -5.34 -2.64
CA ALA A 340 -31.03 -5.50 -2.96
C ALA A 340 -31.93 -4.36 -2.45
N LYS A 341 -31.41 -3.45 -1.60
CA LYS A 341 -32.10 -2.21 -1.24
C LYS A 341 -32.12 -1.18 -2.37
N GLU A 342 -31.15 -1.24 -3.26
CA GLU A 342 -30.97 -0.29 -4.36
C GLU A 342 -31.84 -0.67 -5.56
N TYR A 343 -31.96 -1.96 -5.88
CA TYR A 343 -32.68 -2.44 -7.07
C TYR A 343 -33.44 -3.74 -6.82
N ASP A 344 -34.60 -3.88 -7.44
CA ASP A 344 -35.40 -5.11 -7.41
C ASP A 344 -34.76 -6.20 -8.28
N VAL A 345 -34.05 -7.13 -7.62
CA VAL A 345 -33.36 -8.26 -8.26
C VAL A 345 -34.27 -9.15 -9.12
N SER A 346 -35.59 -9.11 -8.93
CA SER A 346 -36.54 -9.92 -9.69
C SER A 346 -36.73 -9.46 -11.14
N ARG A 347 -36.37 -8.20 -11.43
CA ARG A 347 -36.40 -7.58 -12.77
C ARG A 347 -35.18 -7.93 -13.61
N ILE A 348 -34.09 -8.39 -13.00
CA ILE A 348 -32.86 -8.75 -13.70
C ILE A 348 -33.10 -10.03 -14.54
N PRO A 349 -32.56 -10.09 -15.78
CA PRO A 349 -32.52 -11.30 -16.60
C PRO A 349 -32.22 -12.61 -15.87
N ARG A 350 -32.92 -13.68 -16.24
CA ARG A 350 -32.87 -15.01 -15.59
C ARG A 350 -32.05 -16.04 -16.38
N GLY A 351 -30.98 -15.62 -17.07
CA GLY A 351 -30.18 -16.52 -17.92
C GLY A 351 -29.24 -17.42 -17.11
N LEU A 352 -28.53 -16.85 -16.14
CA LEU A 352 -27.62 -17.55 -15.24
C LEU A 352 -28.36 -18.07 -14.00
N LEU A 353 -28.10 -19.33 -13.63
CA LEU A 353 -28.68 -19.98 -12.46
C LEU A 353 -27.64 -20.27 -11.38
N VAL A 354 -28.08 -20.40 -10.14
CA VAL A 354 -27.31 -20.89 -8.99
C VAL A 354 -28.10 -21.99 -8.29
N THR A 355 -27.39 -22.92 -7.63
CA THR A 355 -28.04 -23.91 -6.76
C THR A 355 -28.43 -23.32 -5.41
N ALA A 356 -29.42 -23.93 -4.77
CA ALA A 356 -29.82 -23.55 -3.41
C ALA A 356 -28.67 -23.70 -2.40
N ASP A 357 -27.82 -24.72 -2.56
CA ASP A 357 -26.64 -24.92 -1.72
C ASP A 357 -25.60 -23.82 -1.94
N PHE A 358 -25.34 -23.41 -3.19
CA PHE A 358 -24.44 -22.29 -3.48
C PHE A 358 -24.90 -20.99 -2.82
N ALA A 359 -26.20 -20.68 -2.92
CA ALA A 359 -26.78 -19.45 -2.39
C ALA A 359 -26.80 -19.41 -0.85
N ARG A 360 -26.99 -20.55 -0.17
CA ARG A 360 -27.12 -20.62 1.29
C ARG A 360 -25.84 -21.07 1.97
N THR A 361 -25.11 -20.14 2.56
CA THR A 361 -23.80 -20.40 3.19
C THR A 361 -23.88 -20.52 4.71
N ILE A 362 -24.75 -19.74 5.35
CA ILE A 362 -24.94 -19.74 6.81
C ILE A 362 -26.42 -19.88 7.19
N VAL A 363 -26.67 -20.17 8.47
CA VAL A 363 -28.01 -20.07 9.06
C VAL A 363 -28.30 -18.61 9.39
N PRO A 364 -29.37 -17.98 8.85
CA PRO A 364 -29.68 -16.57 9.12
C PRO A 364 -29.89 -16.33 10.62
N LEU A 365 -29.18 -15.33 11.18
CA LEU A 365 -29.12 -15.11 12.63
C LEU A 365 -30.34 -14.33 13.19
N HIS A 366 -31.16 -13.68 12.36
CA HIS A 366 -32.37 -12.92 12.76
C HIS A 366 -33.09 -12.27 11.53
N ARG A 367 -34.32 -11.76 11.71
CA ARG A 367 -35.01 -10.90 10.72
C ARG A 367 -34.19 -9.61 10.53
N GLY A 368 -33.68 -9.36 9.32
CA GLY A 368 -32.81 -8.22 9.00
C GLY A 368 -31.33 -8.56 8.82
N TYR A 369 -30.97 -9.85 8.78
CA TYR A 369 -29.63 -10.30 8.40
C TYR A 369 -29.24 -9.83 6.99
N VAL A 370 -27.99 -9.37 6.84
CA VAL A 370 -27.38 -8.96 5.57
C VAL A 370 -26.28 -9.95 5.21
N SER A 371 -26.39 -10.56 4.04
CA SER A 371 -25.54 -11.69 3.62
C SER A 371 -24.23 -11.30 2.93
N ASP A 372 -23.92 -10.01 2.82
CA ASP A 372 -22.79 -9.45 2.04
C ASP A 372 -21.46 -10.19 2.27
N LEU A 373 -21.06 -10.36 3.54
CA LEU A 373 -19.78 -10.98 3.92
C LEU A 373 -19.74 -12.50 3.76
N PHE A 374 -20.88 -13.13 3.48
CA PHE A 374 -21.03 -14.58 3.44
C PHE A 374 -21.35 -15.10 2.03
N GLN A 375 -21.24 -14.25 1.01
CA GLN A 375 -21.42 -14.65 -0.39
C GLN A 375 -20.22 -15.49 -0.88
N ARG A 376 -20.50 -16.63 -1.52
CA ARG A 376 -19.45 -17.50 -2.09
C ARG A 376 -18.87 -16.90 -3.36
N SER A 377 -17.56 -17.09 -3.55
CA SER A 377 -16.91 -16.82 -4.82
C SER A 377 -17.42 -17.79 -5.90
N VAL A 378 -17.55 -17.28 -7.12
CA VAL A 378 -17.95 -18.09 -8.28
C VAL A 378 -16.72 -18.83 -8.79
N GLN A 379 -16.70 -20.15 -8.64
CA GLN A 379 -15.57 -21.00 -9.05
C GLN A 379 -16.00 -22.15 -9.96
N TRP A 380 -17.12 -22.79 -9.65
CA TRP A 380 -17.58 -24.02 -10.28
C TRP A 380 -18.86 -23.77 -11.07
N ILE A 381 -18.82 -24.05 -12.37
CA ILE A 381 -19.95 -23.81 -13.27
C ILE A 381 -20.28 -25.11 -14.00
N LEU A 382 -21.51 -25.58 -13.87
CA LEU A 382 -22.06 -26.63 -14.71
C LEU A 382 -22.70 -26.02 -15.94
N THR A 383 -22.41 -26.57 -17.11
CA THR A 383 -23.08 -26.22 -18.36
C THR A 383 -23.78 -27.43 -18.95
N SER A 384 -24.93 -27.20 -19.58
CA SER A 384 -25.62 -28.18 -20.42
C SER A 384 -25.67 -27.69 -21.85
N VAL A 385 -25.66 -28.64 -22.78
CA VAL A 385 -25.49 -28.36 -24.21
C VAL A 385 -26.69 -28.85 -25.01
N SER A 386 -27.16 -28.00 -25.93
CA SER A 386 -28.21 -28.38 -26.89
C SER A 386 -27.69 -29.42 -27.90
N LYS A 387 -28.62 -30.08 -28.60
CA LYS A 387 -28.32 -30.91 -29.78
C LYS A 387 -27.53 -30.16 -30.87
N THR A 388 -27.54 -28.83 -30.86
CA THR A 388 -26.81 -27.96 -31.79
C THR A 388 -25.40 -27.56 -31.30
N GLY A 389 -24.92 -28.08 -30.18
CA GLY A 389 -23.57 -27.81 -29.65
C GLY A 389 -23.39 -26.48 -28.92
N ARG A 390 -24.45 -25.68 -28.76
CA ARG A 390 -24.45 -24.44 -27.97
C ARG A 390 -24.81 -24.71 -26.51
N ILE A 391 -24.14 -24.01 -25.60
CA ILE A 391 -24.49 -24.01 -24.17
C ILE A 391 -25.87 -23.37 -24.02
N THR A 392 -26.83 -24.13 -23.49
CA THR A 392 -28.21 -23.69 -23.28
C THR A 392 -28.44 -23.19 -21.87
N VAL A 393 -27.77 -23.79 -20.90
CA VAL A 393 -27.92 -23.48 -19.49
C VAL A 393 -26.56 -23.49 -18.82
N ALA A 394 -26.28 -22.48 -18.01
CA ALA A 394 -25.18 -22.52 -17.06
C ALA A 394 -25.69 -22.31 -15.64
N THR A 395 -25.14 -23.09 -14.73
CA THR A 395 -25.50 -23.08 -13.31
C THR A 395 -24.24 -23.06 -12.46
N ILE A 396 -24.17 -22.13 -11.53
CA ILE A 396 -23.10 -22.05 -10.55
C ILE A 396 -23.45 -22.96 -9.38
N ILE A 397 -22.49 -23.81 -8.99
CA ILE A 397 -22.65 -24.79 -7.91
C ILE A 397 -21.69 -24.52 -6.77
N SER A 398 -21.97 -25.08 -5.59
CA SER A 398 -21.05 -24.98 -4.46
C SER A 398 -19.82 -25.88 -4.62
N PRO A 399 -18.71 -25.61 -3.92
CA PRO A 399 -17.58 -26.53 -3.87
C PRO A 399 -17.95 -27.92 -3.34
N HIS A 400 -18.93 -28.00 -2.43
CA HIS A 400 -19.42 -29.28 -1.91
C HIS A 400 -20.17 -30.07 -2.99
N GLU A 401 -21.09 -29.42 -3.71
CA GLU A 401 -21.79 -30.04 -4.83
C GLU A 401 -20.80 -30.47 -5.93
N ALA A 402 -19.80 -29.64 -6.23
CA ALA A 402 -18.77 -29.96 -7.22
C ALA A 402 -18.00 -31.23 -6.85
N GLN A 403 -17.60 -31.35 -5.57
CA GLN A 403 -16.86 -32.51 -5.06
C GLN A 403 -17.69 -33.80 -5.09
N GLU A 404 -18.92 -33.74 -4.57
CA GLU A 404 -19.78 -34.93 -4.43
C GLU A 404 -20.33 -35.42 -5.77
N LEU A 405 -20.60 -34.51 -6.71
CA LEU A 405 -21.13 -34.84 -8.03
C LEU A 405 -20.03 -35.16 -9.04
N LEU A 406 -18.75 -34.94 -8.72
CA LEU A 406 -17.63 -35.16 -9.64
C LEU A 406 -17.67 -36.53 -10.33
N PRO A 407 -17.90 -37.67 -9.64
CA PRO A 407 -17.94 -38.98 -10.31
C PRO A 407 -19.12 -39.15 -11.26
N GLU A 408 -20.25 -38.48 -11.02
CA GLU A 408 -21.41 -38.48 -11.91
C GLU A 408 -21.16 -37.59 -13.13
N ILE A 409 -20.52 -36.43 -12.93
CA ILE A 409 -20.15 -35.49 -13.98
C ILE A 409 -19.14 -36.12 -14.94
N GLU A 410 -18.10 -36.79 -14.43
CA GLU A 410 -17.09 -37.48 -15.25
C GLU A 410 -17.69 -38.52 -16.21
N ARG A 411 -18.82 -39.13 -15.83
CA ARG A 411 -19.55 -40.11 -16.65
C ARG A 411 -20.61 -39.49 -17.55
N SER A 412 -20.94 -38.22 -17.37
CA SER A 412 -22.02 -37.54 -18.10
C SER A 412 -21.57 -37.11 -19.49
N SER A 413 -22.35 -37.41 -20.52
CA SER A 413 -22.10 -36.93 -21.89
C SER A 413 -22.81 -35.60 -22.21
N VAL A 414 -23.64 -35.10 -21.29
CA VAL A 414 -24.56 -33.98 -21.52
C VAL A 414 -24.23 -32.74 -20.69
N VAL A 415 -23.59 -32.93 -19.53
CA VAL A 415 -23.17 -31.85 -18.63
C VAL A 415 -21.66 -31.74 -18.59
N SER A 416 -21.15 -30.53 -18.35
CA SER A 416 -19.73 -30.29 -18.15
C SER A 416 -19.50 -29.34 -17.00
N LEU A 417 -18.49 -29.65 -16.19
CA LEU A 417 -18.01 -28.81 -15.10
C LEU A 417 -16.83 -27.98 -15.59
N HIS A 418 -16.90 -26.68 -15.32
CA HIS A 418 -15.91 -25.70 -15.69
C HIS A 418 -15.36 -24.98 -14.45
N ILE A 419 -14.06 -24.71 -14.47
CA ILE A 419 -13.42 -23.80 -13.52
C ILE A 419 -13.47 -22.38 -14.07
N TYR A 420 -13.87 -21.44 -13.21
CA TYR A 420 -13.98 -20.03 -13.56
C TYR A 420 -13.44 -19.15 -12.42
N ALA A 421 -12.90 -17.99 -12.79
CA ALA A 421 -12.64 -16.90 -11.86
C ALA A 421 -12.82 -15.57 -12.58
N ALA A 422 -13.44 -14.60 -11.89
CA ALA A 422 -13.65 -13.26 -12.43
C ALA A 422 -12.31 -12.52 -12.61
N ARG A 423 -12.11 -11.83 -13.73
CA ARG A 423 -10.84 -11.15 -14.04
C ARG A 423 -10.58 -9.97 -13.07
N PRO A 424 -9.54 -10.04 -12.20
CA PRO A 424 -9.31 -9.00 -11.20
C PRO A 424 -8.50 -7.82 -11.70
N ASN A 425 -7.54 -8.06 -12.60
CA ASN A 425 -6.67 -7.09 -13.24
C ASN A 425 -6.31 -7.55 -14.67
N LEU A 426 -5.66 -6.69 -15.46
CA LEU A 426 -5.29 -6.98 -16.85
C LEU A 426 -4.22 -8.08 -16.99
N GLY A 427 -3.41 -8.35 -15.96
CA GLY A 427 -2.39 -9.39 -15.99
C GLY A 427 -2.93 -10.82 -16.01
N PHE A 428 -4.20 -11.03 -15.66
CA PHE A 428 -4.85 -12.34 -15.75
C PHE A 428 -5.56 -12.54 -17.08
N ARG A 429 -5.40 -13.74 -17.67
CA ARG A 429 -6.18 -14.18 -18.84
C ARG A 429 -7.68 -14.21 -18.50
N PRO A 430 -8.57 -13.73 -19.39
CA PRO A 430 -10.01 -13.86 -19.20
C PRO A 430 -10.44 -15.34 -19.28
N LEU A 431 -11.26 -15.76 -18.31
CA LEU A 431 -11.77 -17.15 -18.16
C LEU A 431 -13.26 -17.28 -18.50
N ASP A 432 -13.85 -16.21 -19.04
CA ASP A 432 -15.24 -16.11 -19.47
C ASP A 432 -15.63 -17.05 -20.62
N ARG A 433 -14.64 -17.62 -21.33
CA ARG A 433 -14.84 -18.69 -22.31
C ARG A 433 -15.09 -20.07 -21.70
N LEU A 434 -14.88 -20.24 -20.39
CA LEU A 434 -15.03 -21.51 -19.68
C LEU A 434 -14.16 -22.65 -20.25
N ASP A 435 -12.98 -22.31 -20.77
CA ASP A 435 -12.08 -23.24 -21.48
C ASP A 435 -10.82 -23.63 -20.68
N LEU A 436 -10.67 -23.15 -19.44
CA LEU A 436 -9.49 -23.40 -18.61
C LEU A 436 -9.36 -24.87 -18.20
N TYR A 437 -10.44 -25.44 -17.68
CA TYR A 437 -10.49 -26.82 -17.22
C TYR A 437 -11.94 -27.31 -17.31
N VAL A 438 -12.16 -28.35 -18.12
CA VAL A 438 -13.48 -28.89 -18.46
C VAL A 438 -13.53 -30.37 -18.15
N ILE A 439 -14.50 -30.78 -17.33
CA ILE A 439 -14.74 -32.18 -16.96
C ILE A 439 -16.16 -32.60 -17.39
N PRO A 440 -16.34 -33.72 -18.10
CA PRO A 440 -15.30 -34.54 -18.70
C PRO A 440 -14.60 -33.79 -19.85
N HIS A 441 -13.40 -34.22 -20.22
CA HIS A 441 -12.64 -33.56 -21.29
C HIS A 441 -13.44 -33.56 -22.60
N GLN A 442 -13.62 -32.38 -23.19
CA GLN A 442 -14.32 -32.21 -24.47
C GLN A 442 -13.36 -31.76 -25.56
N PRO A 443 -13.31 -32.45 -26.71
CA PRO A 443 -12.41 -32.10 -27.80
C PRO A 443 -12.83 -30.82 -28.54
N VAL A 444 -14.08 -30.38 -28.39
CA VAL A 444 -14.62 -29.17 -29.03
C VAL A 444 -14.84 -28.11 -27.97
N VAL A 445 -14.16 -26.97 -28.12
CA VAL A 445 -14.35 -25.80 -27.27
C VAL A 445 -15.74 -25.21 -27.55
N ARG A 446 -16.64 -25.32 -26.58
CA ARG A 446 -18.00 -24.76 -26.66
C ARG A 446 -17.99 -23.38 -26.03
N THR A 447 -18.39 -22.37 -26.80
CA THR A 447 -18.38 -20.98 -26.31
C THR A 447 -19.79 -20.61 -25.80
N PRO A 448 -19.91 -20.04 -24.59
CA PRO A 448 -21.19 -19.53 -24.08
C PRO A 448 -21.71 -18.36 -24.95
N CYS A 449 -23.01 -18.10 -24.90
CA CYS A 449 -23.57 -16.93 -25.59
C CYS A 449 -23.16 -15.65 -24.86
N HIS A 450 -23.02 -14.55 -25.61
CA HIS A 450 -22.56 -13.25 -25.08
C HIS A 450 -23.36 -12.78 -23.87
N ARG A 451 -24.70 -12.89 -23.91
CA ARG A 451 -25.57 -12.55 -22.77
C ARG A 451 -25.21 -13.30 -21.49
N LEU A 452 -24.95 -14.60 -21.59
CA LEU A 452 -24.59 -15.43 -20.44
C LEU A 452 -23.23 -15.05 -19.88
N VAL A 453 -22.28 -14.71 -20.75
CA VAL A 453 -20.96 -14.19 -20.37
C VAL A 453 -21.10 -12.88 -19.60
N THR A 454 -21.89 -11.93 -20.09
CA THR A 454 -22.16 -10.66 -19.40
C THR A 454 -22.77 -10.89 -18.02
N GLU A 455 -23.80 -11.74 -17.92
CA GLU A 455 -24.45 -12.08 -16.65
C GLU A 455 -23.46 -12.75 -15.67
N LEU A 456 -22.63 -13.68 -16.16
CA LEU A 456 -21.61 -14.36 -15.36
C LEU A 456 -20.53 -13.40 -14.85
N ASN A 457 -19.98 -12.57 -15.74
CA ASN A 457 -18.91 -11.63 -15.41
C ASN A 457 -19.38 -10.60 -14.39
N LEU A 458 -20.60 -10.06 -14.57
CA LEU A 458 -21.22 -9.14 -13.61
C LEU A 458 -21.51 -9.81 -12.27
N PHE A 459 -22.16 -10.97 -12.28
CA PHE A 459 -22.51 -11.68 -11.06
C PHE A 459 -21.27 -12.07 -10.23
N SER A 460 -20.18 -12.44 -10.91
CA SER A 460 -18.94 -12.91 -10.27
C SER A 460 -17.98 -11.79 -9.85
N GLY A 461 -18.18 -10.56 -10.31
CA GLY A 461 -17.39 -9.40 -9.89
C GLY A 461 -16.17 -9.09 -10.75
N GLN A 462 -16.26 -9.34 -12.05
CA GLN A 462 -15.21 -9.03 -13.02
C GLN A 462 -15.09 -7.50 -13.21
N LEU A 463 -13.86 -6.99 -13.25
CA LEU A 463 -13.61 -5.54 -13.42
C LEU A 463 -13.02 -5.14 -14.77
N TYR A 464 -12.50 -6.10 -15.52
CA TYR A 464 -11.86 -5.86 -16.81
C TYR A 464 -12.53 -6.69 -17.89
N ILE A 465 -12.87 -6.04 -18.99
CA ILE A 465 -13.47 -6.63 -20.18
C ILE A 465 -12.39 -6.98 -21.22
N LYS A 466 -12.68 -7.96 -22.08
CA LYS A 466 -11.75 -8.48 -23.08
C LYS A 466 -11.88 -7.76 -24.42
N SER A 467 -13.10 -7.48 -24.87
CA SER A 467 -13.36 -6.98 -26.22
C SER A 467 -14.36 -5.81 -26.23
N MET A 468 -14.34 -5.04 -27.33
CA MET A 468 -15.34 -4.00 -27.58
C MET A 468 -16.75 -4.58 -27.79
N ASP A 469 -16.87 -5.85 -28.17
CA ASP A 469 -18.17 -6.51 -28.27
C ASP A 469 -18.74 -6.75 -26.86
N ASP A 470 -17.92 -7.25 -25.93
CA ASP A 470 -18.30 -7.42 -24.52
C ASP A 470 -18.65 -6.07 -23.85
N TYR A 471 -17.96 -4.99 -24.25
CA TYR A 471 -18.30 -3.62 -23.83
C TYR A 471 -19.72 -3.23 -24.25
N ARG A 472 -20.06 -3.42 -25.53
CA ARG A 472 -21.39 -3.10 -26.06
C ARG A 472 -22.48 -3.96 -25.41
N ASP A 473 -22.22 -5.26 -25.26
CA ASP A 473 -23.17 -6.17 -24.61
C ASP A 473 -23.41 -5.81 -23.14
N LEU A 474 -22.36 -5.38 -22.43
CA LEU A 474 -22.45 -4.91 -21.05
C LEU A 474 -23.25 -3.60 -20.96
N ARG A 475 -23.01 -2.63 -21.84
CA ARG A 475 -23.79 -1.38 -21.89
C ARG A 475 -25.25 -1.64 -22.19
N LYS A 476 -25.53 -2.53 -23.15
CA LYS A 476 -26.89 -2.97 -23.47
C LYS A 476 -27.59 -3.62 -22.28
N PHE A 477 -26.87 -4.47 -21.54
CA PHE A 477 -27.40 -5.12 -20.35
C PHE A 477 -27.73 -4.11 -19.24
N LEU A 478 -26.91 -3.08 -19.07
CA LEU A 478 -27.12 -1.99 -18.11
C LEU A 478 -28.04 -0.87 -18.61
N THR A 479 -28.68 -1.08 -19.76
CA THR A 479 -29.54 -0.10 -20.46
C THR A 479 -28.87 1.25 -20.76
N LEU A 480 -27.53 1.27 -20.92
CA LEU A 480 -26.71 2.48 -21.17
C LEU A 480 -26.60 2.89 -22.66
N ASP A 481 -27.39 2.27 -23.54
CA ASP A 481 -27.32 2.45 -25.01
C ASP A 481 -28.26 3.53 -25.56
N SER A 482 -28.93 4.33 -24.72
CA SER A 482 -29.56 5.55 -25.22
C SER A 482 -28.45 6.54 -25.54
N GLU A 483 -28.14 6.71 -26.83
CA GLU A 483 -27.46 7.92 -27.27
C GLU A 483 -28.27 9.12 -26.77
N ASP A 484 -27.68 9.91 -25.88
CA ASP A 484 -28.00 11.32 -25.79
C ASP A 484 -27.72 11.90 -27.18
N THR A 485 -28.74 11.88 -28.03
CA THR A 485 -28.75 12.66 -29.24
C THR A 485 -28.59 14.10 -28.77
N HIS A 486 -27.51 14.73 -29.22
CA HIS A 486 -27.25 16.14 -29.04
C HIS A 486 -28.54 16.96 -29.06
N MET A 487 -28.64 17.87 -28.09
CA MET A 487 -29.51 19.05 -28.11
C MET A 487 -29.82 19.49 -29.54
N ASP A 488 -31.02 19.16 -30.01
CA ASP A 488 -31.74 19.97 -30.96
C ASP A 488 -33.20 20.04 -30.49
N THR A 489 -33.57 21.27 -30.15
CA THR A 489 -34.92 21.70 -29.87
C THR A 489 -35.86 21.28 -31.00
N THR A 490 -36.79 20.37 -30.74
CA THR A 490 -38.24 20.39 -31.07
C THR A 490 -38.79 18.98 -31.25
N GLY A 491 -39.90 18.67 -30.56
CA GLY A 491 -40.75 17.52 -30.87
C GLY A 491 -40.64 16.36 -29.87
N GLY A 492 -41.60 16.30 -28.94
CA GLY A 492 -41.64 15.33 -27.86
C GLY A 492 -41.89 13.89 -28.31
N LEU A 493 -41.14 12.98 -27.69
CA LEU A 493 -41.58 11.66 -27.21
C LEU A 493 -40.84 11.44 -25.89
N GLY A 494 -41.58 11.48 -24.79
CA GLY A 494 -41.02 11.40 -23.44
C GLY A 494 -40.35 10.06 -23.21
N VAL A 495 -39.07 10.09 -22.85
CA VAL A 495 -38.45 8.99 -22.09
C VAL A 495 -39.06 9.06 -20.70
N ASP A 496 -39.82 8.04 -20.31
CA ASP A 496 -40.52 8.00 -19.02
C ASP A 496 -39.52 8.20 -17.87
N SER A 497 -39.79 9.15 -16.97
CA SER A 497 -38.93 9.45 -15.80
C SER A 497 -38.65 8.23 -14.91
N ASN A 498 -39.50 7.20 -14.98
CA ASN A 498 -39.31 5.91 -14.31
C ASN A 498 -38.13 5.11 -14.87
N ASP A 499 -37.85 5.18 -16.18
CA ASP A 499 -36.81 4.37 -16.83
C ASP A 499 -35.40 4.91 -16.51
N ILE A 500 -35.28 6.24 -16.36
CA ILE A 500 -34.05 6.92 -15.91
C ILE A 500 -33.75 6.58 -14.43
N MET A 501 -34.79 6.55 -13.58
CA MET A 501 -34.65 6.22 -12.16
C MET A 501 -34.34 4.71 -11.94
N ASP A 502 -34.91 3.83 -12.77
CA ASP A 502 -34.61 2.39 -12.78
C ASP A 502 -33.17 2.12 -13.27
N ARG A 503 -32.66 2.91 -14.23
CA ARG A 503 -31.26 2.84 -14.69
C ARG A 503 -30.26 3.23 -13.60
N GLY A 504 -30.50 4.36 -12.92
CA GLY A 504 -29.61 4.84 -11.85
C GLY A 504 -29.52 3.85 -10.69
N SER A 505 -30.65 3.26 -10.30
CA SER A 505 -30.72 2.24 -9.26
C SER A 505 -30.04 0.92 -9.66
N LEU A 506 -30.18 0.48 -10.91
CA LEU A 506 -29.49 -0.70 -11.43
C LEU A 506 -27.96 -0.54 -11.42
N VAL A 507 -27.46 0.63 -11.83
CA VAL A 507 -26.02 0.95 -11.79
C VAL A 507 -25.51 0.95 -10.35
N GLN A 508 -26.25 1.58 -9.43
CA GLN A 508 -25.89 1.63 -8.02
C GLN A 508 -25.88 0.23 -7.37
N PHE A 509 -26.83 -0.63 -7.74
CA PHE A 509 -26.87 -2.04 -7.36
C PHE A 509 -25.58 -2.77 -7.75
N PHE A 510 -25.12 -2.61 -9.00
CA PHE A 510 -23.87 -3.24 -9.46
C PHE A 510 -22.61 -2.64 -8.80
N LYS A 511 -22.57 -1.33 -8.55
CA LYS A 511 -21.48 -0.71 -7.78
C LYS A 511 -21.38 -1.32 -6.38
N MET A 512 -22.51 -1.48 -5.69
CA MET A 512 -22.57 -2.10 -4.37
C MET A 512 -22.09 -3.57 -4.39
N ILE A 513 -22.50 -4.35 -5.40
CA ILE A 513 -22.02 -5.73 -5.57
C ILE A 513 -20.50 -5.77 -5.75
N LEU A 514 -19.96 -4.97 -6.66
CA LEU A 514 -18.54 -5.01 -7.00
C LEU A 514 -17.66 -4.53 -5.83
N MET A 515 -18.04 -3.41 -5.21
CA MET A 515 -17.26 -2.76 -4.18
C MET A 515 -17.40 -3.45 -2.83
N LYS A 516 -18.62 -3.69 -2.35
CA LYS A 516 -18.85 -4.20 -0.98
C LYS A 516 -18.91 -5.72 -0.89
N ILE A 517 -19.58 -6.38 -1.84
CA ILE A 517 -19.89 -7.82 -1.74
C ILE A 517 -18.77 -8.67 -2.32
N ARG A 518 -18.26 -8.33 -3.52
CA ARG A 518 -17.30 -9.15 -4.25
C ARG A 518 -15.84 -8.85 -3.92
N ARG A 519 -15.49 -7.58 -3.65
CA ARG A 519 -14.08 -7.17 -3.47
C ARG A 519 -13.74 -6.55 -2.13
N ASN A 520 -14.73 -6.00 -1.42
CA ASN A 520 -14.53 -5.22 -0.20
C ASN A 520 -13.48 -4.10 -0.39
N CYS A 521 -13.70 -3.23 -1.38
CA CYS A 521 -12.82 -2.12 -1.75
C CYS A 521 -13.56 -0.78 -1.78
N GLU A 522 -12.84 0.32 -1.55
CA GLU A 522 -13.41 1.68 -1.48
C GLU A 522 -13.76 2.27 -2.84
N SER A 523 -13.07 1.87 -3.92
CA SER A 523 -13.32 2.38 -5.27
C SER A 523 -12.93 1.36 -6.34
N ILE A 524 -13.64 1.41 -7.48
CA ILE A 524 -13.34 0.64 -8.70
C ILE A 524 -13.15 1.55 -9.91
N ASP A 525 -13.02 2.86 -9.70
CA ASP A 525 -13.18 3.91 -10.74
C ASP A 525 -12.07 3.87 -11.79
N LYS A 526 -10.93 3.24 -11.47
CA LYS A 526 -9.80 3.04 -12.40
C LYS A 526 -9.96 1.80 -13.29
N THR A 527 -11.00 1.00 -13.09
CA THR A 527 -11.22 -0.24 -13.86
C THR A 527 -12.17 -0.05 -15.03
N HIS A 528 -12.18 -0.98 -15.98
CA HIS A 528 -13.06 -0.86 -17.16
C HIS A 528 -14.53 -0.85 -16.74
N VAL A 529 -14.95 -1.81 -15.90
CA VAL A 529 -16.34 -1.89 -15.43
C VAL A 529 -16.70 -0.72 -14.52
N GLY A 530 -15.77 -0.24 -13.68
CA GLY A 530 -15.99 0.97 -12.88
C GLY A 530 -16.27 2.20 -13.74
N ARG A 531 -15.44 2.43 -14.78
CA ARG A 531 -15.68 3.52 -15.75
C ARG A 531 -17.05 3.40 -16.43
N ILE A 532 -17.45 2.19 -16.84
CA ILE A 532 -18.77 1.94 -17.45
C ILE A 532 -19.91 2.28 -16.49
N LEU A 533 -19.81 1.88 -15.22
CA LEU A 533 -20.80 2.19 -14.18
C LEU A 533 -20.82 3.69 -13.81
N ASP A 534 -19.73 4.42 -14.07
CA ASP A 534 -19.69 5.89 -14.01
C ASP A 534 -20.14 6.57 -15.31
N GLN A 535 -20.68 5.80 -16.27
CA GLN A 535 -21.12 6.29 -17.58
C GLN A 535 -19.98 6.90 -18.42
N ARG A 536 -18.72 6.55 -18.12
CA ARG A 536 -17.56 6.94 -18.92
C ARG A 536 -17.38 5.96 -20.07
N ALA A 537 -17.18 6.48 -21.28
CA ALA A 537 -16.89 5.67 -22.45
C ALA A 537 -15.52 5.01 -22.34
N LEU A 538 -15.38 3.85 -22.98
CA LEU A 538 -14.09 3.16 -23.17
C LEU A 538 -13.75 3.18 -24.65
N ASP A 539 -12.51 3.53 -24.96
CA ASP A 539 -11.99 3.49 -26.32
C ASP A 539 -11.31 2.15 -26.62
N ALA A 540 -11.14 1.82 -27.89
CA ALA A 540 -10.42 0.61 -28.29
C ALA A 540 -8.97 0.58 -27.73
N SER A 541 -8.34 1.75 -27.60
CA SER A 541 -7.00 1.92 -27.01
C SER A 541 -6.93 1.56 -25.52
N ASP A 542 -8.04 1.64 -24.78
CA ASP A 542 -8.11 1.18 -23.39
C ASP A 542 -8.04 -0.36 -23.29
N LEU A 543 -8.45 -1.07 -24.34
CA LEU A 543 -8.47 -2.55 -24.39
C LEU A 543 -7.22 -3.15 -25.03
N GLU A 544 -6.47 -2.38 -25.84
CA GLU A 544 -5.32 -2.87 -26.63
C GLU A 544 -4.01 -3.05 -25.84
N LYS A 545 -3.98 -2.80 -24.53
CA LYS A 545 -2.77 -2.98 -23.70
C LYS A 545 -2.40 -4.44 -23.42
N GLU A 546 -2.99 -5.41 -24.12
CA GLU A 546 -2.57 -6.81 -24.11
C GLU A 546 -1.47 -7.05 -25.15
N LYS A 547 -0.20 -6.75 -24.80
CA LYS A 547 0.98 -7.33 -25.46
C LYS A 547 2.00 -7.82 -24.46
#